data_AF-A0A927B6F0-F1
#
_entry.id   AF-A0A927B6F0-F1
#
_cell.length_a   1.000
_cell.length_b   1.000
_cell.length_c   1.000
_cell.angle_alpha   90.00
_cell.angle_beta   90.00
_cell.angle_gamma   90.00
#
_symmetry.space_group_name_H-M   'P 1'
#
loop_
_entity.id
_entity.type
_entity.pdbx_description
1 polymer ?
#
loop_
_entity_poly.entity_id
_entity_poly.type
_entity_poly.pdbx_seq_one_letter_code
_entity_poly.pdbx_strand_id
1 'polypeptide(L)'
;MEMKSIVDALDHPDWKIQGWQIKFLLSERLLHEIKKISRVSNWYEDPVIADTWTNKLFICFNSIQNYYKVFGVLPQVGDRLFSEESGLIVQERSIDGNVMTITFTLAS
;
A
#
# COMPACT_ATOMS: atom_id res chain seq x y z
N MET A 1 1.92 -12.07 18.61
CA MET A 1 1.60 -12.04 17.17
C MET A 1 0.29 -11.30 17.06
N GLU A 2 0.33 -10.01 16.75
CA GLU A 2 -0.90 -9.20 16.68
C GLU A 2 -1.73 -9.63 15.47
N MET A 3 -2.99 -9.94 15.73
CA MET A 3 -3.98 -10.40 14.77
C MET A 3 -4.42 -9.19 13.95
N LYS A 4 -3.86 -9.03 12.75
CA LYS A 4 -4.17 -7.90 11.88
C LYS A 4 -5.54 -8.09 11.21
N SER A 5 -6.44 -7.15 11.47
CA SER A 5 -7.78 -7.08 10.87
C SER A 5 -7.68 -6.79 9.37
N ILE A 6 -8.74 -7.12 8.63
CA ILE A 6 -8.94 -6.88 7.18
C ILE A 6 -8.78 -5.39 6.79
N VAL A 7 -8.70 -4.48 7.76
CA VAL A 7 -8.62 -3.01 7.64
C VAL A 7 -7.27 -2.46 8.19
N ASP A 8 -6.32 -3.32 8.56
CA ASP A 8 -5.07 -2.82 9.11
C ASP A 8 -4.17 -2.28 8.01
N ALA A 9 -3.77 -1.02 8.19
CA ALA A 9 -2.81 -0.37 7.35
C ALA A 9 -1.51 -1.20 7.32
N LEU A 10 -1.12 -1.61 6.12
CA LEU A 10 0.11 -2.35 5.87
C LEU A 10 1.27 -1.38 5.99
N ASP A 11 2.19 -1.70 6.89
CA ASP A 11 3.28 -0.84 7.29
C ASP A 11 4.61 -1.61 7.35
N HIS A 12 5.70 -0.86 7.18
CA HIS A 12 7.05 -1.36 7.35
C HIS A 12 7.89 -0.26 8.04
N PRO A 13 8.75 -0.59 9.02
CA PRO A 13 9.54 0.40 9.77
C PRO A 13 10.40 1.32 8.88
N ASP A 14 10.83 0.81 7.73
CA ASP A 14 11.68 1.54 6.78
C ASP A 14 10.91 2.35 5.74
N TRP A 15 9.57 2.23 5.70
CA TRP A 15 8.75 3.00 4.77
C TRP A 15 8.57 4.42 5.27
N LYS A 16 9.61 5.24 5.11
CA LYS A 16 9.65 6.62 5.56
C LYS A 16 10.08 7.57 4.45
N ILE A 17 9.40 8.72 4.36
CA ILE A 17 9.77 9.83 3.47
C ILE A 17 9.79 11.10 4.31
N GLN A 18 10.96 11.74 4.42
CA GLN A 18 11.16 12.97 5.22
C GLN A 18 10.61 12.86 6.66
N GLY A 19 10.85 11.72 7.32
CA GLY A 19 10.36 11.47 8.67
C GLY A 19 8.88 11.10 8.79
N TRP A 20 8.11 11.16 7.70
CA TRP A 20 6.74 10.67 7.65
C TRP A 20 6.70 9.17 7.40
N GLN A 21 5.96 8.44 8.23
CA GLN A 21 5.68 7.03 8.02
C GLN A 21 4.67 6.86 6.88
N ILE A 22 5.01 6.02 5.91
CA ILE A 22 4.13 5.65 4.81
C ILE A 22 3.43 4.34 5.16
N LYS A 23 2.11 4.31 4.96
CA LYS A 23 1.28 3.12 5.12
C LYS A 23 0.42 2.90 3.89
N PHE A 24 0.00 1.66 3.68
CA PHE A 24 -0.90 1.29 2.59
C PHE A 24 -2.17 0.65 3.12
N LEU A 25 -3.28 1.01 2.48
CA LEU A 25 -4.52 0.27 2.57
C LEU A 25 -4.84 -0.30 1.18
N LEU A 26 -5.49 -1.45 1.15
CA LEU A 26 -6.01 -2.02 -0.09
C LEU A 26 -7.52 -1.74 -0.13
N SER A 27 -8.02 -1.25 -1.26
CA SER A 27 -9.45 -0.98 -1.41
C SER A 27 -10.28 -2.25 -1.22
N GLU A 28 -11.54 -2.11 -0.82
CA GLU A 28 -12.42 -3.27 -0.59
C GLU A 28 -12.56 -4.14 -1.83
N ARG A 29 -12.69 -3.52 -3.01
CA ARG A 29 -12.72 -4.22 -4.29
C ARG A 29 -11.46 -5.04 -4.51
N LEU A 30 -10.30 -4.44 -4.25
CA LEU A 30 -9.02 -5.13 -4.42
C LEU A 30 -8.88 -6.28 -3.42
N LEU A 31 -9.21 -6.05 -2.14
CA LEU A 31 -9.25 -7.09 -1.11
C LEU A 31 -10.18 -8.24 -1.48
N HIS A 32 -11.34 -7.95 -2.09
CA HIS A 32 -12.26 -8.97 -2.55
C HIS A 32 -11.65 -9.85 -3.65
N GLU A 33 -10.95 -9.26 -4.63
CA GLU A 33 -10.24 -10.03 -5.66
C GLU A 33 -9.08 -10.86 -5.08
N ILE A 34 -8.35 -10.32 -4.09
CA ILE A 34 -7.30 -11.06 -3.38
C ILE A 34 -7.89 -12.27 -2.64
N LYS A 35 -9.01 -12.08 -1.95
CA LYS A 35 -9.68 -13.16 -1.21
C LYS A 35 -10.21 -14.26 -2.12
N LYS A 36 -10.66 -13.95 -3.33
CA LYS A 36 -11.10 -14.96 -4.32
C LYS A 36 -9.99 -15.93 -4.73
N ILE A 37 -8.75 -15.45 -4.79
CA ILE A 37 -7.60 -16.25 -5.23
C ILE A 37 -6.83 -16.89 -4.08
N SER A 38 -7.11 -16.48 -2.84
CA SER A 38 -6.51 -17.06 -1.65
C SER A 38 -7.10 -18.44 -1.34
N ARG A 39 -6.25 -19.34 -0.86
CA ARG A 39 -6.65 -20.70 -0.46
C ARG A 39 -7.22 -20.78 0.95
N VAL A 40 -7.15 -19.68 1.71
CA VAL A 40 -7.61 -19.59 3.10
C VAL A 40 -8.46 -18.35 3.30
N SER A 41 -9.33 -18.36 4.32
CA SER A 41 -10.25 -17.24 4.59
C SER A 41 -9.51 -15.95 4.97
N ASN A 42 -8.42 -16.08 5.71
CA ASN A 42 -7.53 -14.98 6.07
C ASN A 42 -6.45 -14.87 4.99
N TRP A 43 -6.66 -14.04 3.98
CA TRP A 43 -5.78 -13.97 2.81
C TRP A 43 -4.30 -13.72 3.14
N TYR A 44 -4.02 -13.04 4.25
CA TYR A 44 -2.66 -12.75 4.73
C TYR A 44 -1.96 -13.96 5.37
N GLU A 45 -2.69 -15.05 5.64
CA GLU A 45 -2.14 -16.33 6.08
C GLU A 45 -1.79 -17.24 4.90
N ASP A 46 -2.23 -16.92 3.68
CA ASP A 46 -1.78 -17.61 2.47
C ASP A 46 -0.37 -17.10 2.12
N PRO A 47 0.68 -17.92 2.26
CA PRO A 47 2.06 -17.45 2.10
C PRO A 47 2.34 -16.93 0.70
N VAL A 48 1.71 -17.53 -0.33
CA VAL A 48 1.92 -17.11 -1.72
C VAL A 48 1.31 -15.73 -1.96
N ILE A 49 0.08 -15.52 -1.46
CA ILE A 49 -0.61 -14.24 -1.59
C ILE A 49 0.07 -13.17 -0.73
N ALA A 50 0.41 -13.48 0.51
CA ALA A 50 1.11 -12.58 1.43
C ALA A 50 2.46 -12.10 0.86
N ASP A 51 3.30 -13.00 0.36
CA ASP A 51 4.58 -12.65 -0.26
C ASP A 51 4.37 -11.80 -1.52
N THR A 52 3.40 -12.18 -2.36
CA THR A 52 3.06 -11.44 -3.58
C THR A 52 2.68 -10.00 -3.26
N TRP A 53 1.81 -9.79 -2.27
CA TRP A 53 1.34 -8.46 -1.92
C TRP A 53 2.39 -7.65 -1.15
N THR A 54 3.19 -8.28 -0.32
CA THR A 54 4.34 -7.64 0.33
C THR A 54 5.30 -7.08 -0.73
N ASN A 55 5.65 -7.89 -1.73
CA ASN A 55 6.51 -7.45 -2.83
C ASN A 55 5.89 -6.30 -3.64
N LYS A 56 4.59 -6.37 -3.95
CA LYS A 56 3.88 -5.28 -4.65
C LYS A 56 3.91 -3.98 -3.85
N LEU A 57 3.74 -4.03 -2.53
CA LEU A 57 3.75 -2.85 -1.68
C LEU A 57 5.15 -2.25 -1.54
N PHE A 58 6.20 -3.08 -1.49
CA PHE A 58 7.58 -2.61 -1.59
C PHE A 58 7.84 -1.86 -2.90
N ILE A 59 7.34 -2.39 -4.01
CA ILE A 59 7.43 -1.74 -5.32
C ILE A 59 6.66 -0.40 -5.31
N CYS A 60 5.45 -0.37 -4.74
CA CYS A 60 4.68 0.87 -4.58
C CYS A 60 5.43 1.91 -3.75
N PHE A 61 6.01 1.51 -2.61
CA PHE A 61 6.82 2.39 -1.78
C PHE A 61 8.01 2.96 -2.54
N ASN A 62 8.77 2.11 -3.26
CA ASN A 62 9.88 2.56 -4.09
C ASN A 62 9.43 3.55 -5.18
N SER A 63 8.26 3.33 -5.78
CA SER A 63 7.65 4.26 -6.74
C SER A 63 7.36 5.62 -6.09
N ILE A 64 6.74 5.65 -4.92
CA ILE A 64 6.44 6.89 -4.18
C ILE A 64 7.74 7.60 -3.80
N GLN A 65 8.73 6.87 -3.30
CA GLN A 65 10.02 7.43 -2.89
C GLN A 65 10.76 8.06 -4.09
N ASN A 66 10.77 7.39 -5.24
CA ASN A 66 11.39 7.92 -6.45
C ASN A 66 10.63 9.12 -7.00
N TYR A 67 9.30 9.07 -7.02
CA TYR A 67 8.46 10.20 -7.40
C TYR A 67 8.77 11.42 -6.54
N TYR A 68 8.80 11.24 -5.20
CA TYR A 68 9.16 12.31 -4.28
C TYR A 68 10.58 12.85 -4.50
N LYS A 69 11.57 11.98 -4.74
CA LYS A 69 12.95 12.40 -5.03
C LYS A 69 13.04 13.29 -6.28
N VAL A 70 12.23 13.02 -7.31
CA VAL A 70 12.26 13.74 -8.58
C VAL A 70 11.45 15.04 -8.53
N PHE A 71 10.24 14.99 -7.97
CA PHE A 71 9.29 16.09 -8.05
C PHE A 71 9.17 16.91 -6.76
N GLY A 72 9.74 16.44 -5.64
CA GLY A 72 9.62 17.10 -4.33
C GLY A 72 8.23 17.04 -3.71
N VAL A 73 7.29 16.34 -4.34
CA VAL A 73 5.90 16.17 -3.90
C VAL A 73 5.52 14.69 -3.88
N LEU A 74 4.51 14.33 -3.10
CA LEU A 74 3.99 12.96 -3.05
C LEU A 74 2.94 12.73 -4.15
N PRO A 75 2.74 11.47 -4.59
CA PRO A 75 1.64 11.12 -5.50
C PRO A 75 0.29 11.56 -4.95
N GLN A 76 -0.58 12.00 -5.87
CA GLN A 76 -1.93 12.45 -5.62
C GLN A 76 -2.95 11.35 -5.94
N VAL A 77 -4.20 11.57 -5.54
CA VAL A 77 -5.31 10.70 -5.92
C VAL A 77 -5.42 10.65 -7.45
N GLY A 78 -5.54 9.45 -7.99
CA GLY A 78 -5.56 9.17 -9.43
C GLY A 78 -4.20 8.80 -10.02
N ASP A 79 -3.10 9.07 -9.32
CA ASP A 79 -1.77 8.69 -9.80
C ASP A 79 -1.57 7.17 -9.76
N ARG A 80 -0.94 6.64 -10.81
CA ARG A 80 -0.50 5.24 -10.86
C ARG A 80 0.86 5.08 -10.20
N LEU A 81 1.00 4.02 -9.42
CA LEU A 81 2.26 3.59 -8.83
C LEU A 81 2.85 2.46 -9.69
N PHE A 82 4.17 2.48 -9.88
CA PHE A 82 5.02 1.43 -10.47
C PHE A 82 4.81 0.96 -11.93
N SER A 83 3.71 1.28 -12.62
CA SER A 83 3.61 1.31 -14.10
C SER A 83 2.21 1.76 -14.59
N GLU A 84 2.06 2.12 -15.88
CA GLU A 84 0.74 2.37 -16.47
C GLU A 84 -0.07 1.09 -16.73
N GLU A 85 0.61 -0.01 -17.04
CA GLU A 85 -0.02 -1.26 -17.51
C GLU A 85 -0.36 -2.24 -16.36
N SER A 86 0.33 -2.16 -15.23
CA SER A 86 0.20 -3.10 -14.10
C SER A 86 0.11 -2.44 -12.72
N GLY A 87 0.21 -1.11 -12.69
CA GLY A 87 0.30 -0.30 -11.48
C GLY A 87 -0.99 -0.18 -10.68
N LEU A 88 -0.85 -0.12 -9.36
CA LEU A 88 -1.95 0.26 -8.47
C LEU A 88 -2.17 1.77 -8.53
N ILE A 89 -3.42 2.20 -8.46
CA ILE A 89 -3.80 3.61 -8.45
C ILE A 89 -3.96 4.06 -6.99
N VAL A 90 -3.51 5.27 -6.69
CA VAL A 90 -3.85 5.96 -5.43
C VAL A 90 -5.33 6.33 -5.50
N GLN A 91 -6.19 5.58 -4.83
CA GLN A 91 -7.61 5.86 -4.74
C GLN A 91 -7.89 6.98 -3.73
N GLU A 92 -7.21 6.93 -2.59
CA GLU A 92 -7.34 7.93 -1.52
C GLU A 92 -6.00 8.16 -0.84
N ARG A 93 -5.87 9.34 -0.22
CA ARG A 93 -4.72 9.69 0.61
C ARG A 93 -5.19 10.39 1.87
N SER A 94 -4.77 9.90 3.03
CA SER A 94 -4.97 10.56 4.32
C SER A 94 -3.63 10.95 4.95
N ILE A 95 -3.63 12.05 5.69
CA ILE A 95 -2.46 12.59 6.37
C ILE A 95 -2.85 12.82 7.82
N ASP A 96 -2.13 12.20 8.74
CA ASP A 96 -2.23 12.45 10.17
C ASP A 96 -0.92 13.08 10.67
N GLY A 97 -0.97 14.38 10.92
CA GLY A 97 0.18 15.15 11.40
C GLY A 97 0.55 14.91 12.87
N ASN A 98 -0.36 14.35 13.67
CA ASN A 98 -0.06 14.07 15.08
C ASN A 98 0.90 12.89 15.22
N VAL A 99 0.73 11.89 14.35
CA VAL A 99 1.56 10.67 14.31
C VAL A 99 2.49 10.64 13.09
N MET A 100 2.61 11.75 12.36
CA MET A 100 3.47 11.89 11.18
C MET A 100 3.28 10.73 10.18
N THR A 101 2.02 10.39 9.87
CA THR A 101 1.68 9.24 9.02
C THR A 101 0.94 9.69 7.77
N ILE A 102 1.28 9.10 6.63
CA ILE A 102 0.58 9.24 5.36
C ILE A 102 0.10 7.86 4.93
N THR A 103 -1.19 7.72 4.71
CA THR A 103 -1.78 6.45 4.27
C THR A 103 -2.27 6.59 2.84
N PHE A 104 -1.85 5.66 1.98
CA PHE A 104 -2.32 5.54 0.59
C PHE A 104 -3.27 4.36 0.48
N THR A 105 -4.52 4.61 0.10
CA THR A 105 -5.46 3.55 -0.27
C THR A 105 -5.26 3.21 -1.74
N LEU A 106 -4.93 1.95 -2.02
CA LEU A 106 -4.58 1.46 -3.35
C LEU A 106 -5.74 0.70 -3.99
N ALA A 107 -5.95 0.95 -5.28
CA ALA A 107 -6.92 0.25 -6.11
C ALA A 107 -6.27 -0.33 -7.38
N SER A 108 -6.96 -1.29 -7.99
CA SER A 108 -6.66 -1.87 -9.30
C SER A 108 -7.49 -1.20 -10.39
#